data_AF-A0A7R9PGZ7-F1
#
_entry.id   AF-A0A7R9PGZ7-F1
#
_cell.length_a   1.000
_cell.length_b   1.000
_cell.length_c   1.000
_cell.angle_alpha   90.00
_cell.angle_beta   90.00
_cell.angle_gamma   90.00
#
_symmetry.space_group_name_H-M   'P 1'
#
loop_
_entity.id
_entity.type
_entity.pdbx_description
1 polymer ?
#
loop_
_entity_poly.entity_id
_entity_poly.type
_entity_poly.pdbx_seq_one_letter_code
_entity_poly.pdbx_strand_id
1 'polypeptide(L)'
;GYRDDSLETVKQNRDEYDMPLKILSYEELYGWTMDAIVKQIGRKNNCTFCGVFRRQALDRGVMMLDVDCLATGHNADDIAETVLMNILRGDIARLQRCTAIVTASEGTIPRCKPLKYTYEKEIVMYAYFKKLTYFSTECVFAPNAYRGHARAFLKDLEKIRPTSIIDIIHSGEQLSVHEGVRLAVRGKCPRCGFLTSQPVCKACTLLEGLNRGLPRLGISKSSLATRAKEEQDRTTNRTVLAKDF
;
A
#
# COMPACT_ATOMS: atom_id res chain seq x y z
N GLY A 1 -7.04 12.45 -17.59
CA GLY A 1 -6.23 11.23 -17.38
C GLY A 1 -6.91 10.33 -16.37
N TYR A 2 -6.50 9.05 -16.23
CA TYR A 2 -7.18 8.04 -15.37
C TYR A 2 -7.70 8.56 -14.02
N ARG A 3 -6.92 9.41 -13.37
CA ARG A 3 -7.21 9.91 -12.02
C ARG A 3 -8.17 11.10 -12.01
N ASP A 4 -8.20 11.89 -13.08
CA ASP A 4 -9.07 13.06 -13.20
C ASP A 4 -10.52 12.59 -13.24
N ASP A 5 -10.81 11.59 -14.08
CA ASP A 5 -12.14 11.00 -14.19
C ASP A 5 -12.58 10.35 -12.86
N SER A 6 -11.65 9.68 -12.17
CA SER A 6 -11.92 9.09 -10.85
C SER A 6 -12.24 10.15 -9.78
N LEU A 7 -11.64 11.35 -9.89
CA LEU A 7 -11.85 12.43 -8.94
C LEU A 7 -13.21 13.11 -9.16
N GLU A 8 -13.64 13.24 -10.41
CA GLU A 8 -14.98 13.75 -10.76
C GLU A 8 -16.08 12.86 -10.20
N THR A 9 -15.95 11.53 -10.30
CA THR A 9 -16.89 10.59 -9.65
C THR A 9 -16.96 10.80 -8.13
N VAL A 10 -15.83 11.05 -7.46
CA VAL A 10 -15.81 11.30 -6.01
C VAL A 10 -16.45 12.65 -5.66
N LYS A 11 -16.29 13.68 -6.50
CA LYS A 11 -16.99 14.97 -6.33
C LYS A 11 -18.50 14.83 -6.53
N GLN A 12 -18.93 14.03 -7.50
CA GLN A 12 -20.35 13.71 -7.70
C GLN A 12 -20.92 13.00 -6.47
N ASN A 13 -20.22 11.99 -5.94
CA ASN A 13 -20.64 11.28 -4.74
C ASN A 13 -20.72 12.20 -3.49
N ARG A 14 -19.81 13.19 -3.37
CA ARG A 14 -19.88 14.21 -2.32
C ARG A 14 -21.23 14.94 -2.38
N ASP A 15 -21.62 15.37 -3.57
CA ASP A 15 -22.84 16.16 -3.79
C ASP A 15 -24.10 15.30 -3.66
N GLU A 16 -24.07 14.06 -4.16
CA GLU A 16 -25.20 13.11 -4.10
C GLU A 16 -25.50 12.63 -2.68
N TYR A 17 -24.45 12.36 -1.88
CA TYR A 17 -24.60 11.83 -0.53
C TYR A 17 -24.54 12.89 0.58
N ASP A 18 -24.36 14.17 0.23
CA ASP A 18 -24.16 15.28 1.17
C ASP A 18 -23.08 14.98 2.22
N MET A 19 -21.92 14.46 1.75
CA MET A 19 -20.81 14.07 2.62
C MET A 19 -19.61 15.00 2.43
N PRO A 20 -18.93 15.43 3.51
CA PRO A 20 -17.71 16.23 3.39
C PRO A 20 -16.60 15.52 2.59
N LEU A 21 -15.93 16.26 1.71
CA LEU A 21 -14.81 15.74 0.90
C LEU A 21 -13.53 16.54 1.17
N LYS A 22 -12.48 15.83 1.61
CA LYS A 22 -11.11 16.35 1.67
C LYS A 22 -10.25 15.68 0.62
N ILE A 23 -9.72 16.46 -0.31
CA ILE A 23 -8.76 15.99 -1.33
C ILE A 23 -7.35 16.22 -0.79
N LEU A 24 -6.50 15.19 -0.90
CA LEU A 24 -5.07 15.26 -0.59
C LEU A 24 -4.27 14.85 -1.84
N SER A 25 -3.49 15.77 -2.40
CA SER A 25 -2.64 15.47 -3.55
C SER A 25 -1.25 15.01 -3.13
N TYR A 26 -0.60 14.21 -3.98
CA TYR A 26 0.80 13.85 -3.73
C TYR A 26 1.75 15.03 -3.95
N GLU A 27 1.37 15.97 -4.81
CA GLU A 27 2.12 17.19 -5.05
C GLU A 27 2.19 18.06 -3.80
N GLU A 28 1.07 18.30 -3.12
CA GLU A 28 1.05 19.05 -1.86
C GLU A 28 1.76 18.29 -0.73
N LEU A 29 1.56 16.97 -0.63
CA LEU A 29 2.10 16.19 0.48
C LEU A 29 3.60 15.87 0.36
N TYR A 30 4.10 15.74 -0.87
CA TYR A 30 5.42 15.18 -1.14
C TYR A 30 6.23 16.01 -2.14
N GLY A 31 5.65 16.97 -2.85
CA GLY A 31 6.30 17.68 -3.96
C GLY A 31 6.42 16.84 -5.24
N TRP A 32 5.70 15.72 -5.33
CA TRP A 32 5.79 14.78 -6.44
C TRP A 32 4.42 14.34 -6.92
N THR A 33 4.19 14.37 -8.23
CA THR A 33 3.06 13.67 -8.84
C THR A 33 3.42 12.22 -9.14
N MET A 34 2.42 11.34 -9.29
CA MET A 34 2.68 9.96 -9.72
C MET A 34 3.34 9.89 -11.09
N ASP A 35 2.99 10.80 -12.00
CA ASP A 35 3.58 10.84 -13.35
C ASP A 35 5.04 11.29 -13.31
N ALA A 36 5.40 12.26 -12.46
CA ALA A 36 6.79 12.65 -12.23
C ALA A 36 7.61 11.48 -11.65
N ILE A 37 7.04 10.73 -10.69
CA ILE A 37 7.68 9.54 -10.13
C ILE A 37 7.91 8.49 -11.22
N VAL A 38 6.89 8.19 -12.04
CA VAL A 38 7.01 7.21 -13.13
C VAL A 38 8.03 7.67 -14.17
N LYS A 39 8.11 8.96 -14.48
CA LYS A 39 9.13 9.53 -15.38
C LYS A 39 10.55 9.30 -14.85
N GLN A 40 10.74 9.36 -13.53
CA GLN A 40 12.05 9.18 -12.90
C GLN A 40 12.44 7.70 -12.72
N ILE A 41 11.50 6.82 -12.36
CA ILE A 41 11.81 5.43 -11.98
C ILE A 41 11.46 4.41 -13.07
N GLY A 42 10.71 4.83 -14.09
CA GLY A 42 10.08 3.97 -15.08
C GLY A 42 8.80 3.29 -14.57
N ARG A 43 8.31 2.30 -15.33
CA ARG A 43 7.06 1.57 -15.01
C ARG A 43 7.25 0.44 -13.99
N LYS A 44 8.49 0.07 -13.66
CA LYS A 44 8.78 -0.94 -12.64
C LYS A 44 8.71 -0.31 -11.25
N ASN A 45 8.11 -1.00 -10.29
CA ASN A 45 8.00 -0.59 -8.88
C ASN A 45 7.17 0.67 -8.58
N ASN A 46 6.55 1.32 -9.56
CA ASN A 46 5.67 2.48 -9.35
C ASN A 46 4.50 2.19 -8.41
N CYS A 47 3.94 0.98 -8.43
CA CYS A 47 2.92 0.53 -7.48
C CYS A 47 3.43 0.51 -6.03
N THR A 48 4.74 0.30 -5.82
CA THR A 48 5.36 0.40 -4.49
C THR A 48 5.32 1.84 -3.98
N PHE A 49 5.71 2.82 -4.79
CA PHE A 49 5.63 4.24 -4.43
C PHE A 49 4.18 4.65 -4.20
N CYS A 50 3.30 4.35 -5.16
CA CYS A 50 1.88 4.67 -5.06
C CYS A 50 1.27 4.10 -3.78
N GLY A 51 1.48 2.82 -3.49
CA GLY A 51 0.90 2.17 -2.32
C GLY A 51 1.49 2.63 -0.98
N VAL A 52 2.78 3.00 -0.95
CA VAL A 52 3.41 3.55 0.26
C VAL A 52 2.93 4.98 0.53
N PHE A 53 2.94 5.85 -0.47
CA PHE A 53 2.48 7.22 -0.35
C PHE A 53 0.96 7.30 -0.12
N ARG A 54 0.16 6.43 -0.75
CA ARG A 54 -1.30 6.40 -0.51
C ARG A 54 -1.62 6.12 0.95
N ARG A 55 -0.93 5.14 1.55
CA ARG A 55 -1.15 4.76 2.95
C ARG A 55 -0.78 5.89 3.89
N GLN A 56 0.36 6.55 3.68
CA GLN A 56 0.78 7.67 4.51
C GLN A 56 -0.10 8.92 4.27
N ALA A 57 -0.57 9.16 3.05
CA ALA A 57 -1.51 10.23 2.76
C ALA A 57 -2.83 10.03 3.51
N LEU A 58 -3.35 8.80 3.56
CA LEU A 58 -4.50 8.46 4.39
C LEU A 58 -4.21 8.67 5.89
N ASP A 59 -3.03 8.26 6.37
CA ASP A 59 -2.62 8.49 7.78
C ASP A 59 -2.54 9.99 8.12
N ARG A 60 -2.07 10.83 7.19
CA ARG A 60 -2.09 12.28 7.35
C ARG A 60 -3.52 12.83 7.34
N GLY A 61 -4.36 12.35 6.43
CA GLY A 61 -5.75 12.78 6.32
C GLY A 61 -6.55 12.53 7.59
N VAL A 62 -6.39 11.36 8.20
CA VAL A 62 -7.09 11.05 9.46
C VAL A 62 -6.63 11.94 10.62
N MET A 63 -5.35 12.30 10.67
CA MET A 63 -4.84 13.26 11.68
C MET A 63 -5.34 14.69 11.43
N MET A 64 -5.51 15.09 10.17
CA MET A 64 -5.99 16.44 9.82
C MET A 64 -7.49 16.62 10.08
N LEU A 65 -8.27 15.55 9.98
CA LEU A 65 -9.73 15.57 10.10
C LEU A 65 -10.24 15.18 11.48
N ASP A 66 -9.34 14.82 12.41
CA ASP A 66 -9.66 14.41 13.78
C ASP A 66 -10.75 13.33 13.85
N VAL A 67 -10.54 12.22 13.13
CA VAL A 67 -11.52 11.13 13.02
C VAL A 67 -11.17 9.93 13.91
N ASP A 68 -12.20 9.21 14.37
CA ASP A 68 -12.03 8.05 15.24
C ASP A 68 -11.60 6.77 14.52
N CYS A 69 -11.87 6.66 13.21
CA CYS A 69 -11.63 5.43 12.45
C CYS A 69 -11.51 5.70 10.94
N LEU A 70 -10.64 4.94 10.27
CA LEU A 70 -10.52 4.92 8.82
C LEU A 70 -11.17 3.66 8.22
N ALA A 71 -12.32 3.84 7.58
CA ALA A 71 -12.94 2.78 6.78
C ALA A 71 -12.30 2.67 5.40
N THR A 72 -12.02 1.45 4.96
CA THR A 72 -11.53 1.17 3.60
C THR A 72 -12.38 0.10 2.92
N GLY A 73 -12.57 0.22 1.60
CA GLY A 73 -13.39 -0.70 0.81
C GLY A 73 -12.74 -2.05 0.48
N HIS A 74 -11.79 -2.53 1.29
CA HIS A 74 -11.20 -3.86 1.07
C HIS A 74 -12.25 -4.94 1.29
N ASN A 75 -12.41 -5.82 0.30
CA ASN A 75 -13.43 -6.85 0.24
C ASN A 75 -12.85 -8.26 0.54
N ALA A 76 -13.67 -9.31 0.46
CA ALA A 76 -13.23 -10.69 0.72
C ALA A 76 -12.08 -11.14 -0.20
N ASP A 77 -12.16 -10.84 -1.49
CA ASP A 77 -11.13 -11.13 -2.47
C ASP A 77 -9.80 -10.47 -2.11
N ASP A 78 -9.80 -9.17 -1.78
CA ASP A 78 -8.60 -8.43 -1.35
C ASP A 78 -7.91 -9.08 -0.14
N ILE A 79 -8.69 -9.59 0.80
CA ILE A 79 -8.18 -10.23 2.02
C ILE A 79 -7.60 -11.60 1.69
N ALA A 80 -8.30 -12.41 0.90
CA ALA A 80 -7.81 -13.71 0.45
C ALA A 80 -6.53 -13.59 -0.40
N GLU A 81 -6.49 -12.63 -1.34
CA GLU A 81 -5.26 -12.27 -2.08
C GLU A 81 -4.12 -11.92 -1.12
N THR A 82 -4.41 -11.14 -0.08
CA THR A 82 -3.41 -10.71 0.90
C THR A 82 -2.89 -11.88 1.75
N VAL A 83 -3.76 -12.80 2.19
CA VAL A 83 -3.38 -14.02 2.89
C VAL A 83 -2.43 -14.85 2.02
N LEU A 84 -2.84 -15.15 0.78
CA LEU A 84 -2.04 -15.94 -0.16
C LEU A 84 -0.67 -15.29 -0.43
N MET A 85 -0.66 -13.99 -0.71
CA MET A 85 0.59 -13.26 -0.95
C MET A 85 1.55 -13.28 0.25
N ASN A 86 1.03 -13.24 1.49
CA ASN A 86 1.87 -13.29 2.68
C ASN A 86 2.39 -14.71 2.96
N ILE A 87 1.60 -15.74 2.68
CA ILE A 87 2.05 -17.15 2.71
C ILE A 87 3.20 -17.35 1.74
N LEU A 88 3.02 -16.97 0.46
CA LEU A 88 4.03 -17.14 -0.59
C LEU A 88 5.34 -16.37 -0.32
N ARG A 89 5.27 -15.29 0.45
CA ARG A 89 6.44 -14.47 0.82
C ARG A 89 7.08 -14.88 2.14
N GLY A 90 6.44 -15.76 2.91
CA GLY A 90 6.84 -16.04 4.30
C GLY A 90 6.77 -14.80 5.21
N ASP A 91 5.86 -13.85 4.95
CA ASP A 91 5.70 -12.63 5.77
C ASP A 91 4.77 -12.91 6.96
N ILE A 92 5.31 -13.66 7.91
CA ILE A 92 4.59 -14.14 9.10
C ILE A 92 4.00 -12.98 9.93
N ALA A 93 4.74 -11.88 10.08
CA ALA A 93 4.32 -10.72 10.85
C ALA A 93 3.10 -9.98 10.24
N ARG A 94 2.90 -10.08 8.92
CA ARG A 94 1.68 -9.59 8.27
C ARG A 94 0.58 -10.62 8.28
N LEU A 95 0.93 -11.90 8.10
CA LEU A 95 -0.04 -12.99 8.07
C LEU A 95 -0.91 -13.02 9.33
N GLN A 96 -0.30 -12.89 10.51
CA GLN A 96 -0.99 -12.83 11.83
C GLN A 96 -2.05 -11.71 11.95
N ARG A 97 -1.97 -10.64 11.15
CA ARG A 97 -2.83 -9.46 11.31
C ARG A 97 -3.63 -9.13 10.07
N CYS A 98 -3.34 -9.76 8.93
CA CYS A 98 -3.91 -9.35 7.65
C CYS A 98 -5.42 -9.62 7.56
N THR A 99 -5.92 -10.59 8.31
CA THR A 99 -7.33 -10.96 8.44
C THR A 99 -8.08 -10.16 9.49
N ALA A 100 -7.43 -9.31 10.31
CA ALA A 100 -8.15 -8.50 11.27
C ALA A 100 -9.11 -7.52 10.56
N ILE A 101 -10.38 -7.49 11.00
CA ILE A 101 -11.41 -6.55 10.51
C ILE A 101 -11.02 -5.13 10.87
N VAL A 102 -10.62 -4.95 12.14
CA VAL A 102 -10.12 -3.70 12.67
C VAL A 102 -8.65 -3.89 13.00
N THR A 103 -7.79 -3.09 12.39
CA THR A 103 -6.38 -3.02 12.75
C THR A 103 -6.14 -1.74 13.53
N ALA A 104 -5.80 -1.89 14.81
CA ALA A 104 -5.37 -0.80 15.67
C ALA A 104 -3.93 -1.03 16.12
N SER A 105 -3.24 0.05 16.46
CA SER A 105 -1.97 0.01 17.18
C SER A 105 -1.94 1.19 18.13
N GLU A 106 -1.25 1.04 19.25
CA GLU A 106 -1.17 2.07 20.27
C GLU A 106 -0.72 3.41 19.66
N GLY A 107 -1.50 4.47 19.91
CA GLY A 107 -1.26 5.80 19.34
C GLY A 107 -1.56 5.94 17.85
N THR A 108 -2.35 5.06 17.25
CA THR A 108 -2.84 5.21 15.86
C THR A 108 -4.34 5.02 15.73
N ILE A 109 -4.93 5.79 14.82
CA ILE A 109 -6.35 5.68 14.47
C ILE A 109 -6.61 4.29 13.88
N PRO A 110 -7.61 3.55 14.38
CA PRO A 110 -7.94 2.23 13.87
C PRO A 110 -8.37 2.30 12.40
N ARG A 111 -8.01 1.26 11.64
CA ARG A 111 -8.51 1.07 10.28
C ARG A 111 -9.49 -0.09 10.26
N CYS A 112 -10.68 0.11 9.72
CA CYS A 112 -11.68 -0.94 9.57
C CYS A 112 -11.92 -1.32 8.11
N LYS A 113 -12.34 -2.56 7.91
CA LYS A 113 -12.68 -3.14 6.59
C LYS A 113 -14.10 -3.70 6.66
N PRO A 114 -15.13 -2.85 6.52
CA PRO A 114 -16.53 -3.27 6.69
C PRO A 114 -16.93 -4.40 5.72
N LEU A 115 -16.29 -4.45 4.55
CA LEU A 115 -16.61 -5.39 3.47
C LEU A 115 -15.77 -6.68 3.50
N LYS A 116 -15.05 -6.96 4.60
CA LYS A 116 -14.12 -8.11 4.71
C LYS A 116 -14.73 -9.44 4.25
N TYR A 117 -16.02 -9.68 4.51
CA TYR A 117 -16.69 -10.93 4.18
C TYR A 117 -17.65 -10.82 2.98
N THR A 118 -17.59 -9.71 2.25
CA THR A 118 -18.42 -9.50 1.06
C THR A 118 -17.55 -9.72 -0.18
N TYR A 119 -18.02 -10.56 -1.11
CA TYR A 119 -17.28 -10.83 -2.34
C TYR A 119 -17.27 -9.61 -3.25
N GLU A 120 -16.21 -9.44 -4.04
CA GLU A 120 -16.11 -8.35 -5.01
C GLU A 120 -17.30 -8.34 -5.99
N LYS A 121 -17.71 -9.51 -6.49
CA LYS A 121 -18.85 -9.65 -7.41
C LYS A 121 -20.18 -9.20 -6.78
N GLU A 122 -20.34 -9.40 -5.47
CA GLU A 122 -21.55 -9.01 -4.74
C GLU A 122 -21.59 -7.48 -4.57
N ILE A 123 -20.44 -6.87 -4.28
CA ILE A 123 -20.31 -5.41 -4.19
C ILE A 123 -20.62 -4.77 -5.55
N VAL A 124 -20.06 -5.31 -6.63
CA VAL A 124 -20.33 -4.83 -8.00
C VAL A 124 -21.81 -5.00 -8.35
N MET A 125 -22.40 -6.16 -8.04
CA MET A 125 -23.83 -6.41 -8.28
C MET A 125 -24.72 -5.46 -7.48
N TYR A 126 -24.37 -5.19 -6.22
CA TYR A 126 -25.08 -4.22 -5.39
C TYR A 126 -24.99 -2.80 -5.95
N ALA A 127 -23.78 -2.35 -6.33
CA ALA A 127 -23.56 -1.04 -6.92
C ALA A 127 -24.36 -0.86 -8.22
N TYR A 128 -24.37 -1.89 -9.08
CA TYR A 128 -25.17 -1.90 -10.31
C TYR A 128 -26.67 -1.83 -10.02
N PHE A 129 -27.18 -2.69 -9.13
CA PHE A 129 -28.61 -2.73 -8.78
C PHE A 129 -29.09 -1.41 -8.16
N LYS A 130 -28.28 -0.82 -7.28
CA LYS A 130 -28.56 0.48 -6.67
C LYS A 130 -28.26 1.67 -7.58
N LYS A 131 -27.72 1.43 -8.78
CA LYS A 131 -27.30 2.46 -9.75
C LYS A 131 -26.36 3.49 -9.12
N LEU A 132 -25.45 3.02 -8.26
CA LEU A 132 -24.48 3.91 -7.62
C LEU A 132 -23.53 4.48 -8.65
N THR A 133 -23.13 5.74 -8.45
CA THR A 133 -22.09 6.38 -9.25
C THR A 133 -20.72 5.85 -8.83
N TYR A 134 -20.06 5.05 -9.68
CA TYR A 134 -18.72 4.51 -9.43
C TYR A 134 -17.82 4.54 -10.67
N PHE A 135 -16.52 4.65 -10.41
CA PHE A 135 -15.49 4.64 -11.44
C PHE A 135 -14.88 3.24 -11.54
N SER A 136 -15.00 2.62 -12.72
CA SER A 136 -14.64 1.21 -12.95
C SER A 136 -13.35 1.00 -13.74
N THR A 137 -12.75 2.07 -14.27
CA THR A 137 -11.51 1.94 -15.03
C THR A 137 -10.40 1.46 -14.10
N GLU A 138 -9.59 0.52 -14.57
CA GLU A 138 -8.38 0.09 -13.86
C GLU A 138 -7.21 1.04 -14.11
N CYS A 139 -6.33 1.15 -13.11
CA CYS A 139 -5.11 1.96 -13.25
C CYS A 139 -4.20 1.41 -14.36
N VAL A 140 -3.72 2.28 -15.24
CA VAL A 140 -2.81 1.93 -16.36
C VAL A 140 -1.49 1.27 -15.93
N PHE A 141 -1.16 1.32 -14.64
CA PHE A 141 0.01 0.70 -14.04
C PHE A 141 -0.29 -0.62 -13.30
N ALA A 142 -1.55 -0.93 -13.04
CA ALA A 142 -1.99 -2.13 -12.32
C ALA A 142 -1.48 -3.45 -12.92
N PRO A 143 -1.40 -3.64 -14.26
CA PRO A 143 -0.92 -4.89 -14.84
C PRO A 143 0.52 -5.27 -14.43
N ASN A 144 1.33 -4.32 -13.98
CA ASN A 144 2.71 -4.58 -13.53
C ASN A 144 2.79 -4.95 -12.04
N ALA A 145 1.67 -5.02 -11.33
CA ALA A 145 1.63 -5.32 -9.90
C ALA A 145 1.61 -6.83 -9.65
N TYR A 146 2.48 -7.29 -8.74
CA TYR A 146 2.53 -8.71 -8.32
C TYR A 146 1.18 -9.28 -7.85
N ARG A 147 0.32 -8.43 -7.27
CA ARG A 147 -1.01 -8.82 -6.80
C ARG A 147 -1.89 -9.40 -7.92
N GLY A 148 -1.69 -8.99 -9.17
CA GLY A 148 -2.45 -9.52 -10.31
C GLY A 148 -2.32 -11.04 -10.46
N HIS A 149 -1.15 -11.62 -10.14
CA HIS A 149 -0.96 -13.08 -10.19
C HIS A 149 -1.74 -13.81 -9.09
N ALA A 150 -1.75 -13.26 -7.87
CA ALA A 150 -2.52 -13.82 -6.77
C ALA A 150 -4.03 -13.77 -7.06
N ARG A 151 -4.50 -12.66 -7.65
CA ARG A 151 -5.89 -12.50 -8.09
C ARG A 151 -6.28 -13.54 -9.13
N ALA A 152 -5.49 -13.69 -10.19
CA ALA A 152 -5.78 -14.65 -11.26
C ALA A 152 -5.91 -16.08 -10.70
N PHE A 153 -4.94 -16.49 -9.88
CA PHE A 153 -4.98 -17.79 -9.21
C PHE A 153 -6.21 -17.95 -8.30
N LEU A 154 -6.54 -16.94 -7.50
CA LEU A 154 -7.71 -16.98 -6.63
C LEU A 154 -9.01 -17.12 -7.42
N LYS A 155 -9.13 -16.45 -8.57
CA LYS A 155 -10.29 -16.57 -9.46
C LYS A 155 -10.40 -17.95 -10.10
N ASP A 156 -9.27 -18.59 -10.43
CA ASP A 156 -9.30 -19.95 -10.93
C ASP A 156 -9.74 -20.96 -9.86
N LEU A 157 -9.36 -20.74 -8.60
CA LEU A 157 -9.90 -21.51 -7.47
C LEU A 157 -11.40 -21.26 -7.26
N GLU A 158 -11.84 -19.99 -7.28
CA GLU A 158 -13.25 -19.63 -7.08
C GLU A 158 -14.18 -20.28 -8.11
N LYS A 159 -13.73 -20.41 -9.37
CA LYS A 159 -14.48 -21.11 -10.44
C LYS A 159 -14.75 -22.58 -10.12
N ILE A 160 -13.80 -23.25 -9.45
CA ILE A 160 -13.92 -24.66 -9.06
C ILE A 160 -14.74 -24.79 -7.78
N ARG A 161 -14.46 -23.93 -6.79
CA ARG A 161 -15.09 -23.94 -5.48
C ARG A 161 -15.39 -22.50 -5.04
N PRO A 162 -16.65 -22.04 -5.11
CA PRO A 162 -17.00 -20.66 -4.76
C PRO A 162 -16.62 -20.24 -3.32
N THR A 163 -16.55 -21.20 -2.39
CA THR A 163 -16.17 -20.93 -1.00
C THR A 163 -14.67 -20.70 -0.81
N SER A 164 -13.82 -20.95 -1.81
CA SER A 164 -12.35 -20.85 -1.68
C SER A 164 -11.88 -19.49 -1.13
N ILE A 165 -12.55 -18.39 -1.47
CA ILE A 165 -12.22 -17.06 -0.96
C ILE A 165 -12.39 -17.01 0.56
N ILE A 166 -13.58 -17.36 1.07
CA ILE A 166 -13.87 -17.36 2.51
C ILE A 166 -13.07 -18.44 3.23
N ASP A 167 -12.88 -19.62 2.63
CA ASP A 167 -12.08 -20.71 3.17
C ASP A 167 -10.61 -20.25 3.40
N ILE A 168 -10.04 -19.45 2.48
CA ILE A 168 -8.71 -18.86 2.63
C ILE A 168 -8.67 -17.82 3.75
N ILE A 169 -9.70 -16.96 3.86
CA ILE A 169 -9.80 -15.98 4.95
C ILE A 169 -9.86 -16.71 6.29
N HIS A 170 -10.74 -17.71 6.41
CA HIS A 170 -10.88 -18.54 7.59
C HIS A 170 -9.56 -19.23 7.95
N SER A 171 -8.87 -19.80 6.96
CA SER A 171 -7.54 -20.38 7.16
C SER A 171 -6.54 -19.36 7.73
N GLY A 172 -6.55 -18.12 7.22
CA GLY A 172 -5.72 -17.04 7.75
C GLY A 172 -6.11 -16.54 9.14
N GLU A 173 -7.37 -16.72 9.56
CA GLU A 173 -7.85 -16.40 10.92
C GLU A 173 -7.46 -17.48 11.93
N GLN A 174 -7.50 -18.75 11.51
CA GLN A 174 -7.13 -19.89 12.34
C GLN A 174 -5.61 -20.10 12.42
N LEU A 175 -4.85 -19.48 11.54
CA LEU A 175 -3.41 -19.63 11.49
C LEU A 175 -2.74 -19.03 12.74
N SER A 176 -2.23 -19.90 13.60
CA SER A 176 -1.35 -19.52 14.70
C SER A 176 0.11 -19.61 14.28
N VAL A 177 0.94 -18.77 14.88
CA VAL A 177 2.39 -18.73 14.64
C VAL A 177 3.07 -18.99 15.97
N HIS A 178 4.08 -19.85 15.95
CA HIS A 178 4.87 -20.19 17.12
C HIS A 178 5.45 -18.94 17.81
N GLU A 179 5.42 -18.90 19.15
CA GLU A 179 5.82 -17.73 19.97
C GLU A 179 7.28 -17.30 19.76
N GLY A 180 8.15 -18.23 19.35
CA GLY A 180 9.57 -17.96 19.05
C GLY A 180 9.86 -17.15 17.78
N VAL A 181 8.84 -16.74 17.00
CA VAL A 181 9.06 -15.93 15.79
C VAL A 181 9.35 -14.48 16.15
N ARG A 182 10.55 -14.00 15.78
CA ARG A 182 10.96 -12.60 15.98
C ARG A 182 10.08 -11.67 15.13
N LEU A 183 9.17 -10.95 15.79
CA LEU A 183 8.42 -9.86 15.18
C LEU A 183 9.24 -8.58 15.22
N ALA A 184 9.13 -7.77 14.16
CA ALA A 184 9.81 -6.49 14.12
C ALA A 184 9.21 -5.53 15.16
N VAL A 185 10.07 -4.95 15.99
CA VAL A 185 9.69 -3.90 16.94
C VAL A 185 9.19 -2.68 16.19
N ARG A 186 8.07 -2.12 16.65
CA ARG A 186 7.47 -0.91 16.08
C ARG A 186 7.96 0.30 16.85
N GLY A 187 8.26 1.37 16.13
CA GLY A 187 8.60 2.68 16.66
C GLY A 187 7.99 3.80 15.82
N LYS A 188 8.33 5.03 16.17
CA LYS A 188 7.93 6.22 15.41
C LYS A 188 9.08 6.65 14.50
N CYS A 189 8.75 7.06 13.28
CA CYS A 189 9.74 7.57 12.35
C CYS A 189 10.24 8.94 12.83
N PRO A 190 11.56 9.17 12.95
CA PRO A 190 12.09 10.44 13.44
C PRO A 190 11.83 11.61 12.48
N ARG A 191 11.52 11.35 11.20
CA ARG A 191 11.27 12.39 10.19
C ARG A 191 9.82 12.82 10.09
N CYS A 192 8.87 11.93 10.35
CA CYS A 192 7.45 12.21 10.11
C CYS A 192 6.51 11.77 11.24
N GLY A 193 7.04 11.19 12.32
CA GLY A 193 6.26 10.73 13.47
C GLY A 193 5.45 9.44 13.26
N PHE A 194 5.17 9.04 12.01
CA PHE A 194 4.36 7.85 11.71
C PHE A 194 5.02 6.52 12.13
N LEU A 195 4.18 5.53 12.42
CA LEU A 195 4.63 4.18 12.80
C LEU A 195 5.50 3.54 11.73
N THR A 196 6.57 2.89 12.18
CA THR A 196 7.47 2.15 11.33
C THR A 196 8.16 1.02 12.10
N SER A 197 8.56 -0.02 11.37
CA SER A 197 9.40 -1.11 11.89
C SER A 197 10.85 -1.00 11.40
N GLN A 198 11.24 0.18 10.91
CA GLN A 198 12.57 0.51 10.41
C GLN A 198 13.03 1.81 11.08
N PRO A 199 14.34 2.13 11.10
CA PRO A 199 14.82 3.40 11.66
C PRO A 199 14.15 4.64 11.02
N VAL A 200 13.87 4.59 9.72
CA VAL A 200 13.12 5.61 8.97
C VAL A 200 12.01 4.91 8.19
N CYS A 201 10.81 5.50 8.16
CA CYS A 201 9.68 4.87 7.47
C CYS A 201 9.92 4.78 5.96
N LYS A 202 9.30 3.78 5.34
CA LYS A 202 9.44 3.53 3.90
C LYS A 202 9.09 4.75 3.06
N ALA A 203 8.08 5.53 3.44
CA ALA A 203 7.68 6.72 2.70
C ALA A 203 8.79 7.79 2.72
N CYS A 204 9.36 8.09 3.89
CA CYS A 204 10.47 9.04 3.99
C CYS A 204 11.72 8.57 3.25
N THR A 205 12.02 7.26 3.25
CA THR A 205 13.16 6.70 2.51
C THR A 205 12.95 6.82 1.00
N LEU A 206 11.75 6.48 0.49
CA LEU A 206 11.42 6.59 -0.92
C LEU A 206 11.43 8.06 -1.39
N LEU A 207 10.88 8.97 -0.57
CA LEU A 207 10.87 10.41 -0.87
C LEU A 207 12.28 10.99 -0.93
N GLU A 208 13.14 10.62 0.02
CA GLU A 208 14.56 11.00 -0.05
C GLU A 208 15.22 10.47 -1.32
N GLY A 209 14.92 9.22 -1.70
CA GLY A 209 15.42 8.64 -2.95
C GLY A 209 15.05 9.46 -4.17
N LEU A 210 13.78 9.91 -4.26
CA LEU A 210 13.32 10.76 -5.35
C LEU A 210 14.05 12.12 -5.37
N ASN A 211 14.08 12.80 -4.22
CA ASN A 211 14.68 14.14 -4.08
C ASN A 211 16.18 14.16 -4.35
N ARG A 212 16.88 13.05 -4.10
CA ARG A 212 18.34 12.93 -4.32
C ARG A 212 18.71 12.34 -5.69
N GLY A 213 17.73 12.04 -6.55
CA GLY A 213 17.99 11.36 -7.82
C GLY A 213 18.42 9.89 -7.67
N LEU A 214 18.18 9.29 -6.51
CA LEU A 214 18.50 7.89 -6.18
C LEU A 214 17.21 7.07 -6.00
N PRO A 215 16.39 6.88 -7.04
CA PRO A 215 15.06 6.28 -6.90
C PRO A 215 15.07 4.82 -6.45
N ARG A 216 16.21 4.13 -6.57
CA ARG A 216 16.37 2.76 -6.05
C ARG A 216 16.50 2.71 -4.53
N LEU A 217 16.78 3.86 -3.88
CA LEU A 217 16.88 3.97 -2.43
C LEU A 217 15.56 3.54 -1.79
N GLY A 218 15.61 2.46 -1.02
CA GLY A 218 14.42 1.92 -0.37
C GLY A 218 13.49 1.14 -1.30
N ILE A 219 13.89 0.68 -2.50
CA ILE A 219 13.12 -0.35 -3.24
C ILE A 219 13.66 -1.75 -2.92
N SER A 220 14.98 -1.91 -2.85
CA SER A 220 15.64 -3.19 -2.55
C SER A 220 15.65 -3.51 -1.05
N LYS A 221 15.74 -4.81 -0.72
CA LYS A 221 16.11 -5.25 0.64
C LYS A 221 17.48 -4.66 0.98
N SER A 222 17.66 -4.26 2.24
CA SER A 222 18.80 -3.50 2.76
C SER A 222 20.17 -3.97 2.23
N SER A 223 20.38 -5.28 2.04
CA SER A 223 21.67 -5.81 1.56
C SER A 223 22.14 -5.28 0.20
N LEU A 224 21.23 -4.95 -0.73
CA LEU A 224 21.60 -4.40 -2.05
C LEU A 224 21.73 -2.87 -2.04
N ALA A 225 20.93 -2.18 -1.23
CA ALA A 225 21.03 -0.73 -1.06
C ALA A 225 22.30 -0.34 -0.28
N THR A 226 22.68 -1.12 0.72
CA THR A 226 23.95 -0.95 1.45
C THR A 226 25.14 -1.17 0.52
N ARG A 227 25.13 -2.24 -0.31
CA ARG A 227 26.19 -2.48 -1.30
C ARG A 227 26.30 -1.38 -2.35
N ALA A 228 25.17 -0.87 -2.87
CA ALA A 228 25.17 0.23 -3.83
C ALA A 228 25.70 1.55 -3.22
N LYS A 229 25.39 1.81 -1.94
CA LYS A 229 25.89 2.97 -1.21
C LYS A 229 27.39 2.83 -0.90
N GLU A 230 27.83 1.65 -0.49
CA GLU A 230 29.25 1.31 -0.29
C GLU A 230 30.08 1.40 -1.59
N GLU A 231 29.52 0.96 -2.73
CA GLU A 231 30.16 1.13 -4.05
C GLU A 231 30.28 2.60 -4.44
N GLN A 232 29.25 3.41 -4.17
CA GLN A 232 29.25 4.82 -4.52
C GLN A 232 30.18 5.66 -3.62
N ASP A 233 30.22 5.37 -2.32
CA ASP A 233 31.14 6.01 -1.37
C ASP A 233 32.61 5.64 -1.69
N ARG A 234 32.88 4.39 -2.11
CA ARG A 234 34.21 3.98 -2.63
C ARG A 234 34.61 4.71 -3.90
N THR A 235 33.66 4.97 -4.79
CA THR A 235 33.92 5.68 -6.06
C THR A 235 34.16 7.17 -5.82
N THR A 236 33.42 7.77 -4.89
CA THR A 236 33.57 9.18 -4.50
C THR A 236 34.91 9.42 -3.81
N ASN A 237 35.32 8.56 -2.87
CA ASN A 237 36.64 8.66 -2.20
C ASN A 237 37.82 8.43 -3.15
N ARG A 238 37.69 7.57 -4.16
CA ARG A 238 38.73 7.43 -5.22
C ARG A 238 38.88 8.67 -6.08
N THR A 239 37.81 9.43 -6.29
CA THR A 239 37.83 10.63 -7.12
C THR A 239 38.41 11.84 -6.36
N VAL A 240 38.29 11.84 -5.03
CA VAL A 240 38.93 12.86 -4.16
C VAL A 240 40.44 12.61 -4.08
N LEU A 241 40.88 11.37 -3.84
CA LEU A 241 42.30 11.01 -3.77
C LEU A 241 43.06 11.18 -5.10
N ALA A 242 42.37 11.16 -6.25
CA ALA A 242 42.98 11.36 -7.56
C ALA A 242 43.09 12.84 -7.98
N LYS A 243 42.59 13.78 -7.17
CA LYS A 243 42.72 15.23 -7.41
C LYS A 243 43.84 15.88 -6.57
N ASP A 244 44.40 15.14 -5.62
CA ASP A 244 45.47 15.60 -4.71
C ASP A 244 46.88 15.11 -5.14
N PHE A 245 47.04 14.72 -6.41
CA PHE A 245 48.32 14.41 -7.06
C PHE A 245 48.45 15.16 -8.38
#